data_AF-A0A9W6T6S9-F1
#
_entry.id   AF-A0A9W6T6S9-F1
#
_cell.length_a   1.000
_cell.length_b   1.000
_cell.length_c   1.000
_cell.angle_alpha   90.00
_cell.angle_beta   90.00
_cell.angle_gamma   90.00
#
_symmetry.space_group_name_H-M   'P 1'
#
loop_
_entity.id
_entity.type
_entity.pdbx_description
1 polymer ?
#
loop_
_entity_poly.entity_id
_entity_poly.type
_entity_poly.pdbx_seq_one_letter_code
_entity_poly.pdbx_strand_id
1 'polypeptide(L)'
;MMNGYSESESSSDDDEYNEANQYHDVIVEKDETSIITLDKIPRPESKELETKETKEIKQEEKVAEEKESIDLYPLPLPKKISHRRDIKACTCDPPSLISFLRKNIGKDLTSIAMPVTSNEPVTFLQKYSESFEYFDLLNKALESDIKSGERILRIAAFAVTALSSYRAKVRNNRKPFNPLLGETYELVRDDLGFRLITEKVVHRPAVFAIHLESENWVIDHCPTPYQKFGGKSVEVGVNGTITLTNRKNSKEYYTWFQD
;
A
#
# COMPACT_ATOMS: atom_id res chain seq x y z
N MET A 1 57.16 26.28 26.07
CA MET A 1 55.90 26.91 26.49
C MET A 1 55.24 27.43 25.23
N MET A 2 53.97 27.06 25.04
CA MET A 2 53.19 27.23 23.80
C MET A 2 52.88 28.69 23.48
N ASN A 3 52.85 28.95 22.18
CA ASN A 3 52.42 30.18 21.51
C ASN A 3 50.90 30.39 21.65
N GLY A 4 50.48 31.65 21.71
CA GLY A 4 49.09 32.07 21.61
C GLY A 4 48.78 32.73 20.27
N TYR A 5 47.64 32.33 19.71
CA TYR A 5 46.73 32.98 18.72
C TYR A 5 47.33 33.46 17.38
N SER A 6 46.71 33.30 16.21
CA SER A 6 45.30 33.11 15.82
C SER A 6 45.20 32.55 14.39
N GLU A 7 43.95 32.26 13.97
CA GLU A 7 43.44 31.94 12.63
C GLU A 7 43.26 30.45 12.30
N SER A 8 42.03 29.99 12.44
CA SER A 8 41.45 28.93 11.61
C SER A 8 40.01 29.29 11.28
N GLU A 9 39.74 29.47 9.99
CA GLU A 9 38.43 29.66 9.38
C GLU A 9 37.48 28.50 9.74
N SER A 10 36.28 28.83 10.20
CA SER A 10 35.17 27.88 10.33
C SER A 10 34.12 28.20 9.27
N SER A 11 34.08 27.38 8.22
CA SER A 11 32.93 27.23 7.33
C SER A 11 31.98 26.17 7.90
N SER A 12 30.74 26.56 8.17
CA SER A 12 29.57 25.70 7.95
C SER A 12 28.33 26.51 8.24
N ASP A 13 27.60 26.77 7.17
CA ASP A 13 26.36 27.53 7.08
C ASP A 13 25.26 26.97 8.00
N ASP A 14 24.65 27.90 8.73
CA ASP A 14 23.22 28.04 9.01
C ASP A 14 22.46 26.81 9.56
N ASP A 15 22.56 26.63 10.88
CA ASP A 15 21.53 25.97 11.70
C ASP A 15 20.31 26.90 11.87
N GLU A 16 19.30 26.75 11.01
CA GLU A 16 17.98 27.35 11.27
C GLU A 16 16.84 26.41 10.82
N TYR A 17 16.53 25.41 11.66
CA TYR A 17 15.21 24.76 11.66
C TYR A 17 14.77 24.46 13.10
N ASN A 18 14.44 25.53 13.81
CA ASN A 18 13.58 25.48 14.99
C ASN A 18 12.20 26.01 14.57
N GLU A 19 11.27 25.11 14.27
CA GLU A 19 9.86 25.41 14.53
C GLU A 19 9.17 24.17 15.08
N ALA A 20 8.78 24.34 16.34
CA ALA A 20 8.12 23.35 17.16
C ALA A 20 6.65 23.20 16.76
N ASN A 21 6.18 21.95 16.80
CA ASN A 21 4.83 21.52 17.15
C ASN A 21 3.70 22.56 17.00
N GLN A 22 2.97 22.47 15.89
CA GLN A 22 1.58 22.91 15.88
C GLN A 22 0.72 21.91 15.09
N TYR A 23 0.26 20.88 15.80
CA TYR A 23 -0.89 20.10 15.37
C TYR A 23 -2.11 21.02 15.39
N HIS A 24 -2.72 21.29 14.22
CA HIS A 24 -4.09 21.77 14.17
C HIS A 24 -5.01 20.55 14.23
N ASP A 25 -5.57 20.32 15.41
CA ASP A 25 -6.75 19.47 15.58
C ASP A 25 -7.91 20.11 14.82
N VAL A 26 -8.30 19.51 13.69
CA VAL A 26 -9.59 19.83 13.07
C VAL A 26 -10.66 19.09 13.87
N ILE A 27 -11.15 19.76 14.91
CA ILE A 27 -12.37 19.37 15.63
C ILE A 27 -13.53 19.61 14.66
N VAL A 28 -14.06 18.55 14.06
CA VAL A 28 -15.39 18.60 13.45
C VAL A 28 -16.40 18.37 14.56
N GLU A 29 -16.99 19.47 15.03
CA GLU A 29 -18.15 19.43 15.94
C GLU A 29 -19.32 18.68 15.27
N LYS A 30 -19.89 17.75 16.01
CA LYS A 30 -21.17 17.12 15.69
C LYS A 30 -22.28 18.13 15.99
N ASP A 31 -23.02 18.51 14.96
CA ASP A 31 -24.40 18.99 15.13
C ASP A 31 -25.35 18.22 14.20
N GLU A 32 -26.44 17.76 14.80
CA GLU A 32 -27.50 16.99 14.18
C GLU A 32 -28.47 17.88 13.36
N THR A 33 -29.16 17.23 12.41
CA THR A 33 -30.40 17.65 11.72
C THR A 33 -30.31 18.60 10.51
N SER A 34 -30.38 18.03 9.31
CA SER A 34 -31.45 18.30 8.32
C SER A 34 -31.25 17.49 7.04
N ILE A 35 -32.19 16.57 6.78
CA ILE A 35 -32.34 15.87 5.50
C ILE A 35 -32.98 16.86 4.52
N ILE A 36 -32.28 17.21 3.43
CA ILE A 36 -32.90 17.93 2.31
C ILE A 36 -32.97 16.95 1.13
N THR A 37 -34.17 16.44 0.89
CA THR A 37 -34.55 15.69 -0.32
C THR A 37 -34.64 16.63 -1.52
N LEU A 38 -33.96 16.28 -2.62
CA LEU A 38 -33.88 17.05 -3.87
C LEU A 38 -35.13 16.91 -4.77
N ASP A 39 -36.31 16.62 -4.21
CA ASP A 39 -37.52 16.24 -4.98
C ASP A 39 -38.53 17.38 -5.23
N LYS A 40 -38.13 18.66 -5.18
CA LYS A 40 -39.05 19.77 -5.46
C LYS A 40 -38.46 20.85 -6.36
N ILE A 41 -38.33 20.53 -7.64
CA ILE A 41 -38.34 21.54 -8.72
C ILE A 41 -39.35 21.08 -9.78
N PRO A 42 -40.48 21.77 -10.00
CA PRO A 42 -41.41 21.39 -11.05
C PRO A 42 -40.81 21.70 -12.44
N ARG A 43 -40.73 20.70 -13.30
CA ARG A 43 -40.34 20.85 -14.72
C ARG A 43 -41.62 20.86 -15.58
N PRO A 44 -41.75 21.77 -16.58
CA PRO A 44 -42.98 21.88 -17.36
C PRO A 44 -43.15 20.69 -18.31
N GLU A 45 -44.41 20.25 -18.49
CA GLU A 45 -44.82 19.17 -19.39
C GLU A 45 -44.61 19.56 -20.87
N SER A 46 -43.84 18.75 -21.60
CA SER A 46 -43.79 18.77 -23.06
C SER A 46 -44.36 17.46 -23.61
N LYS A 47 -45.41 17.57 -24.43
CA LYS A 47 -46.04 16.46 -25.14
C LYS A 47 -45.05 15.77 -26.07
N GLU A 48 -44.95 14.45 -25.96
CA GLU A 48 -44.16 13.60 -26.84
C GLU A 48 -44.78 13.55 -28.25
N LEU A 49 -43.96 13.83 -29.26
CA LEU A 49 -44.21 13.55 -30.68
C LEU A 49 -43.05 12.67 -31.15
N GLU A 50 -43.28 11.36 -31.25
CA GLU A 50 -42.27 10.41 -31.72
C GLU A 50 -42.05 10.55 -33.23
N THR A 51 -40.84 10.92 -33.64
CA THR A 51 -40.39 10.86 -35.04
C THR A 51 -39.50 9.64 -35.29
N LYS A 52 -39.41 9.22 -36.56
CA LYS A 52 -38.77 7.97 -37.00
C LYS A 52 -37.27 7.85 -36.69
N GLU A 53 -36.59 8.95 -36.38
CA GLU A 53 -35.15 8.99 -36.02
C GLU A 53 -34.86 8.24 -34.70
N THR A 54 -35.82 8.16 -33.78
CA THR A 54 -35.65 7.47 -32.48
C THR A 54 -35.56 5.94 -32.61
N LYS A 55 -35.88 5.38 -33.78
CA LYS A 55 -35.75 3.94 -34.05
C LYS A 55 -34.37 3.56 -34.59
N GLU A 56 -33.68 4.46 -35.29
CA GLU A 56 -32.32 4.21 -35.79
C GLU A 56 -31.29 4.32 -34.67
N ILE A 57 -31.44 5.28 -33.75
CA ILE A 57 -30.56 5.44 -32.58
C ILE A 57 -30.65 4.22 -31.63
N LYS A 58 -31.81 3.55 -31.54
CA LYS A 58 -31.98 2.35 -30.69
C LYS A 58 -31.42 1.07 -31.31
N GLN A 59 -31.07 1.06 -32.59
CA GLN A 59 -30.46 -0.12 -33.23
C GLN A 59 -28.92 -0.10 -33.17
N GLU A 60 -28.30 1.04 -32.89
CA GLU A 60 -26.83 1.16 -32.79
C GLU A 60 -26.27 0.91 -31.37
N GLU A 61 -27.07 0.94 -30.30
CA GLU A 61 -26.64 0.58 -28.93
C GLU A 61 -26.66 -0.94 -28.63
N LYS A 62 -26.33 -1.76 -29.63
CA LYS A 62 -25.78 -3.10 -29.41
C LYS A 62 -24.32 -3.13 -29.85
N VAL A 63 -23.53 -2.17 -29.38
CA VAL A 63 -22.09 -2.36 -29.28
C VAL A 63 -21.89 -3.41 -28.20
N ALA A 64 -21.64 -4.66 -28.61
CA ALA A 64 -21.05 -5.63 -27.72
C ALA A 64 -19.77 -4.98 -27.18
N GLU A 65 -19.67 -4.76 -25.87
CA GLU A 65 -18.40 -4.45 -25.22
C GLU A 65 -17.44 -5.60 -25.56
N GLU A 66 -16.64 -5.43 -26.62
CA GLU A 66 -15.46 -6.23 -26.83
C GLU A 66 -14.57 -5.98 -25.62
N LYS A 67 -14.53 -6.95 -24.70
CA LYS A 67 -13.61 -6.93 -23.57
C LYS A 67 -12.21 -7.03 -24.14
N GLU A 68 -11.58 -5.88 -24.35
CA GLU A 68 -10.14 -5.83 -24.60
C GLU A 68 -9.44 -6.42 -23.37
N SER A 69 -8.91 -7.62 -23.53
CA SER A 69 -8.05 -8.25 -22.53
C SER A 69 -6.79 -7.40 -22.38
N ILE A 70 -6.56 -6.84 -21.20
CA ILE A 70 -5.43 -5.96 -20.95
C ILE A 70 -4.17 -6.82 -20.81
N ASP A 71 -3.20 -6.69 -21.72
CA ASP A 71 -1.89 -7.31 -21.54
C ASP A 71 -1.10 -6.54 -20.48
N LEU A 72 -0.93 -7.16 -19.32
CA LEU A 72 -0.22 -6.56 -18.20
C LEU A 72 1.30 -6.72 -18.32
N TYR A 73 1.79 -7.52 -19.27
CA TYR A 73 3.21 -7.79 -19.40
C TYR A 73 3.97 -6.55 -19.92
N PRO A 74 4.94 -6.01 -19.18
CA PRO A 74 5.54 -4.71 -19.51
C PRO A 74 6.66 -4.81 -20.56
N LEU A 75 7.15 -5.99 -20.90
CA LEU A 75 8.31 -6.18 -21.78
C LEU A 75 7.95 -6.87 -23.10
N PRO A 76 8.64 -6.59 -24.21
CA PRO A 76 8.44 -7.31 -25.47
C PRO A 76 9.22 -8.65 -25.50
N LEU A 77 9.23 -9.40 -24.39
CA LEU A 77 10.01 -10.63 -24.22
C LEU A 77 9.11 -11.88 -24.06
N PRO A 78 9.61 -13.09 -24.32
CA PRO A 78 8.82 -14.30 -24.13
C PRO A 78 8.50 -14.55 -22.65
N LYS A 79 7.20 -14.76 -22.35
CA LYS A 79 6.59 -14.83 -21.00
C LYS A 79 7.06 -15.99 -20.09
N LYS A 80 8.02 -16.84 -20.51
CA LYS A 80 8.38 -18.06 -19.76
C LYS A 80 9.58 -17.82 -18.84
N ILE A 81 9.31 -17.38 -17.62
CA ILE A 81 10.32 -17.13 -16.59
C ILE A 81 10.36 -18.31 -15.60
N SER A 82 11.56 -18.75 -15.23
CA SER A 82 11.76 -19.72 -14.15
C SER A 82 12.25 -19.00 -12.90
N HIS A 83 11.45 -19.02 -11.83
CA HIS A 83 11.80 -18.41 -10.55
C HIS A 83 12.62 -19.37 -9.69
N ARG A 84 13.64 -18.86 -9.00
CA ARG A 84 14.27 -19.60 -7.89
C ARG A 84 13.21 -19.89 -6.82
N ARG A 85 13.27 -21.08 -6.24
CA ARG A 85 12.35 -21.50 -5.16
C ARG A 85 12.99 -21.47 -3.77
N ASP A 86 14.27 -21.14 -3.69
CA ASP A 86 15.04 -21.17 -2.46
C ASP A 86 16.11 -20.07 -2.46
N ILE A 87 16.60 -19.75 -1.27
CA ILE A 87 17.69 -18.80 -1.02
C ILE A 87 18.79 -19.47 -0.20
N LYS A 88 20.00 -18.91 -0.24
CA LYS A 88 21.10 -19.42 0.57
C LYS A 88 20.78 -19.27 2.07
N ALA A 89 21.16 -20.27 2.85
CA ALA A 89 21.03 -20.23 4.30
C ALA A 89 21.80 -19.03 4.89
N CYS A 90 21.27 -18.47 5.97
CA CYS A 90 21.93 -17.37 6.67
C CYS A 90 23.24 -17.85 7.29
N THR A 91 24.31 -17.06 7.15
CA THR A 91 25.65 -17.39 7.64
C THR A 91 25.91 -16.93 9.08
N CYS A 92 24.97 -16.21 9.69
CA CYS A 92 25.09 -15.66 11.02
C CYS A 92 23.81 -15.83 11.84
N ASP A 93 23.95 -15.87 13.16
CA ASP A 93 22.81 -15.89 14.08
C ASP A 93 22.15 -14.50 14.17
N PRO A 94 20.82 -14.44 14.35
CA PRO A 94 20.12 -13.17 14.46
C PRO A 94 20.51 -12.47 15.78
N PRO A 95 20.87 -11.17 15.75
CA PRO A 95 21.09 -10.41 16.97
C PRO A 95 19.76 -10.16 17.72
N SER A 96 19.85 -9.91 19.02
CA SER A 96 18.66 -9.58 19.82
C SER A 96 18.17 -8.15 19.56
N LEU A 97 17.10 -8.02 18.77
CA LEU A 97 16.43 -6.74 18.50
C LEU A 97 15.96 -6.05 19.78
N ILE A 98 15.39 -6.80 20.73
CA ILE A 98 14.91 -6.25 22.01
C ILE A 98 16.07 -5.71 22.85
N SER A 99 17.21 -6.41 22.89
CA SER A 99 18.40 -5.92 23.58
C SER A 99 18.89 -4.60 22.97
N PHE A 100 18.88 -4.50 21.64
CA PHE A 100 19.24 -3.29 20.93
C PHE A 100 18.29 -2.13 21.23
N LEU A 101 16.97 -2.37 21.21
CA LEU A 101 15.97 -1.36 21.55
C LEU A 101 16.12 -0.88 23.00
N ARG A 102 16.32 -1.80 23.96
CA ARG A 102 16.51 -1.44 25.37
C ARG A 102 17.73 -0.54 25.61
N LYS A 103 18.83 -0.77 24.89
CA LYS A 103 20.04 0.06 24.97
C LYS A 103 19.84 1.48 24.42
N ASN A 104 18.77 1.69 23.65
CA ASN A 104 18.50 2.94 22.94
C ASN A 104 17.17 3.57 23.35
N ILE A 105 16.60 3.19 24.49
CA ILE A 105 15.41 3.85 25.06
C ILE A 105 15.72 5.33 25.30
N GLY A 106 14.78 6.20 24.91
CA GLY A 106 14.91 7.65 25.05
C GLY A 106 15.71 8.34 23.95
N LYS A 107 16.30 7.59 23.02
CA LYS A 107 16.91 8.12 21.79
C LYS A 107 15.91 8.03 20.65
N ASP A 108 16.04 8.92 19.66
CA ASP A 108 15.32 8.80 18.41
C ASP A 108 15.82 7.56 17.64
N LEU A 109 15.05 6.48 17.69
CA LEU A 109 15.38 5.20 17.06
C LEU A 109 15.54 5.30 15.54
N THR A 110 14.97 6.33 14.90
CA THR A 110 15.11 6.53 13.45
C THR A 110 16.53 6.94 13.05
N SER A 111 17.30 7.51 13.98
CA SER A 111 18.69 7.92 13.79
C SER A 111 19.72 6.81 14.04
N ILE A 112 19.31 5.69 14.64
CA ILE A 112 20.23 4.66 15.13
C ILE A 112 20.39 3.56 14.09
N ALA A 113 21.58 3.45 13.53
CA ALA A 113 21.92 2.39 12.60
C ALA A 113 21.91 1.01 13.28
N MET A 114 21.14 0.08 12.73
CA MET A 114 21.20 -1.34 13.11
C MET A 114 22.26 -2.07 12.30
N PRO A 115 22.93 -3.10 12.87
CA PRO A 115 23.86 -3.92 12.10
C PRO A 115 23.10 -4.71 11.02
N VAL A 116 23.78 -4.95 9.89
CA VAL A 116 23.21 -5.69 8.75
C VAL A 116 22.73 -7.09 9.11
N THR A 117 23.31 -7.72 10.14
CA THR A 117 22.90 -9.04 10.64
C THR A 117 21.49 -9.05 11.26
N SER A 118 20.96 -7.88 11.63
CA SER A 118 19.57 -7.67 12.04
C SER A 118 18.58 -7.69 10.88
N ASN A 119 19.06 -7.68 9.63
CA ASN A 119 18.21 -7.58 8.45
C ASN A 119 17.96 -8.93 7.77
N GLU A 120 16.73 -9.15 7.28
CA GLU A 120 16.43 -10.18 6.28
C GLU A 120 16.79 -9.65 4.87
N PRO A 121 17.13 -10.51 3.89
CA PRO A 121 17.67 -10.10 2.59
C PRO A 121 16.59 -9.57 1.62
N VAL A 122 15.68 -8.74 2.12
CA VAL A 122 14.63 -8.06 1.37
C VAL A 122 14.42 -6.66 1.94
N THR A 123 13.98 -5.73 1.09
CA THR A 123 13.60 -4.38 1.52
C THR A 123 12.14 -4.35 1.99
N PHE A 124 11.72 -3.28 2.68
CA PHE A 124 10.33 -3.17 3.11
C PHE A 124 9.34 -3.24 1.94
N LEU A 125 9.70 -2.68 0.77
CA LEU A 125 8.89 -2.73 -0.45
C LEU A 125 8.59 -4.18 -0.87
N GLN A 126 9.66 -4.99 -0.92
CA GLN A 126 9.58 -6.41 -1.26
C GLN A 126 8.79 -7.20 -0.21
N LYS A 127 9.09 -6.95 1.07
CA LYS A 127 8.41 -7.61 2.20
C LYS A 127 6.92 -7.31 2.20
N TYR A 128 6.54 -6.05 1.96
CA TYR A 128 5.14 -5.65 1.92
C TYR A 128 4.40 -6.29 0.74
N SER A 129 5.09 -6.48 -0.38
CA SER A 129 4.54 -7.16 -1.56
C SER A 129 4.13 -8.62 -1.30
N GLU A 130 4.67 -9.27 -0.26
CA GLU A 130 4.24 -10.61 0.17
C GLU A 130 2.78 -10.63 0.65
N SER A 131 2.22 -9.49 1.06
CA SER A 131 0.81 -9.37 1.47
C SER A 131 -0.17 -9.73 0.34
N PHE A 132 0.30 -9.72 -0.91
CA PHE A 132 -0.47 -10.01 -2.10
C PHE A 132 -0.21 -11.43 -2.66
N GLU A 133 0.44 -12.32 -1.89
CA GLU A 133 0.72 -13.70 -2.32
C GLU A 133 -0.55 -14.46 -2.71
N TYR A 134 -1.65 -14.25 -1.98
CA TYR A 134 -2.94 -14.94 -2.16
C TYR A 134 -3.95 -14.15 -3.01
N PHE A 135 -3.46 -13.35 -3.96
CA PHE A 135 -4.28 -12.53 -4.88
C PHE A 135 -5.42 -13.31 -5.58
N ASP A 136 -5.27 -14.63 -5.80
CA ASP A 136 -6.28 -15.49 -6.44
C ASP A 136 -7.63 -15.47 -5.70
N LEU A 137 -7.61 -15.19 -4.39
CA LEU A 137 -8.84 -14.96 -3.61
C LEU A 137 -9.64 -13.76 -4.11
N LEU A 138 -8.97 -12.71 -4.60
CA LEU A 138 -9.62 -11.52 -5.17
C LEU A 138 -10.25 -11.82 -6.53
N ASN A 139 -9.56 -12.60 -7.38
CA ASN A 139 -10.12 -13.06 -8.65
C ASN A 139 -11.44 -13.80 -8.42
N LYS A 140 -11.40 -14.80 -7.53
CA LYS A 140 -12.59 -15.58 -7.14
C LYS A 140 -13.66 -14.72 -6.48
N ALA A 141 -13.27 -13.73 -5.66
CA ALA A 141 -14.23 -12.82 -5.03
C ALA A 141 -15.02 -12.03 -6.08
N LEU A 142 -14.35 -11.49 -7.09
CA LEU A 142 -14.97 -10.66 -8.12
C LEU A 142 -15.73 -11.46 -9.18
N GLU A 143 -15.52 -12.78 -9.25
CA GLU A 143 -16.37 -13.72 -10.00
C GLU A 143 -17.67 -14.07 -9.24
N SER A 144 -17.69 -13.88 -7.91
CA SER A 144 -18.83 -14.27 -7.07
C SER A 144 -19.98 -13.28 -7.20
N ASP A 145 -21.23 -13.76 -7.05
CA ASP A 145 -22.39 -12.86 -7.00
C ASP A 145 -22.33 -11.96 -5.77
N ILE A 146 -22.49 -10.65 -5.97
CA ILE A 146 -22.51 -9.63 -4.93
C ILE A 146 -23.62 -9.88 -3.89
N LYS A 147 -24.76 -10.48 -4.30
CA LYS A 147 -25.90 -10.73 -3.41
C LYS A 147 -25.68 -11.91 -2.45
N SER A 148 -24.73 -12.79 -2.75
CA SER A 148 -24.49 -14.01 -1.96
C SER A 148 -23.72 -13.77 -0.64
N GLY A 149 -23.04 -12.63 -0.52
CA GLY A 149 -22.09 -12.36 0.58
C GLY A 149 -20.74 -13.08 0.43
N GLU A 150 -20.60 -14.00 -0.52
CA GLU A 150 -19.36 -14.75 -0.75
C GLU A 150 -18.20 -13.84 -1.19
N ARG A 151 -18.53 -12.79 -1.96
CA ARG A 151 -17.57 -11.76 -2.41
C ARG A 151 -16.85 -11.09 -1.23
N ILE A 152 -17.61 -10.54 -0.29
CA ILE A 152 -17.04 -9.86 0.87
C ILE A 152 -16.30 -10.84 1.79
N LEU A 153 -16.79 -12.08 1.91
CA LEU A 153 -16.12 -13.13 2.69
C LEU A 153 -14.74 -13.47 2.12
N ARG A 154 -14.62 -13.59 0.79
CA ARG A 154 -13.33 -13.85 0.12
C ARG A 154 -12.38 -12.67 0.23
N ILE A 155 -12.87 -11.44 0.13
CA ILE A 155 -12.06 -10.22 0.33
C ILE A 155 -11.56 -10.16 1.78
N ALA A 156 -12.41 -10.46 2.75
CA ALA A 156 -12.01 -10.54 4.16
C ALA A 156 -10.97 -11.66 4.39
N ALA A 157 -11.16 -12.83 3.76
CA ALA A 157 -10.17 -13.91 3.81
C ALA A 157 -8.82 -13.44 3.23
N PHE A 158 -8.84 -12.76 2.07
CA PHE A 158 -7.66 -12.16 1.46
C PHE A 158 -6.95 -11.18 2.42
N ALA A 159 -7.68 -10.26 3.05
CA ALA A 159 -7.11 -9.29 3.99
C ALA A 159 -6.35 -9.96 5.16
N VAL A 160 -6.86 -11.10 5.66
CA VAL A 160 -6.22 -11.88 6.72
C VAL A 160 -4.97 -12.63 6.23
N THR A 161 -4.89 -12.99 4.95
CA THR A 161 -3.75 -13.75 4.42
C THR A 161 -2.41 -13.03 4.52
N ALA A 162 -2.39 -11.70 4.57
CA ALA A 162 -1.16 -10.93 4.75
C ALA A 162 -0.39 -11.30 6.03
N LEU A 163 -1.09 -11.79 7.07
CA LEU A 163 -0.48 -12.25 8.32
C LEU A 163 0.28 -13.58 8.17
N SER A 164 0.01 -14.35 7.11
CA SER A 164 0.59 -15.69 6.91
C SER A 164 2.12 -15.67 6.76
N SER A 165 2.67 -14.58 6.20
CA SER A 165 4.11 -14.37 6.02
C SER A 165 4.88 -14.36 7.36
N TYR A 166 4.20 -14.06 8.47
CA TYR A 166 4.77 -14.02 9.83
C TYR A 166 4.59 -15.32 10.62
N ARG A 167 3.95 -16.34 10.04
CA ARG A 167 3.68 -17.63 10.71
C ARG A 167 4.98 -18.31 11.17
N ALA A 168 6.01 -18.29 10.34
CA ALA A 168 7.30 -18.86 10.68
C ALA A 168 8.06 -17.90 11.59
N LYS A 169 8.18 -18.23 12.89
CA LYS A 169 8.82 -17.37 13.91
C LYS A 169 10.21 -16.86 13.51
N VAL A 170 10.94 -17.61 12.68
CA VAL A 170 12.25 -17.19 12.15
C VAL A 170 12.20 -15.87 11.37
N ARG A 171 11.09 -15.59 10.67
CA ARG A 171 10.86 -14.32 9.94
C ARG A 171 10.75 -13.12 10.89
N ASN A 172 10.38 -13.34 12.15
CA ASN A 172 10.21 -12.27 13.14
C ASN A 172 11.52 -11.89 13.86
N ASN A 173 12.60 -12.64 13.63
CA ASN A 173 13.89 -12.41 14.28
C ASN A 173 14.74 -11.32 13.60
N ARG A 174 14.35 -10.89 12.40
CA ARG A 174 15.05 -9.91 11.58
C ARG A 174 14.04 -8.95 10.97
N LYS A 175 14.47 -7.73 10.70
CA LYS A 175 13.65 -6.71 10.03
C LYS A 175 14.03 -6.61 8.55
N PRO A 176 13.14 -6.18 7.65
CA PRO A 176 13.55 -5.86 6.29
C PRO A 176 14.53 -4.66 6.28
N PHE A 177 15.25 -4.49 5.17
CA PHE A 177 15.99 -3.25 4.91
C PHE A 177 15.02 -2.07 4.79
N ASN A 178 15.40 -0.94 5.39
CA ASN A 178 14.68 0.30 5.20
C ASN A 178 15.03 0.84 3.80
N PRO A 179 14.06 0.98 2.88
CA PRO A 179 14.34 1.46 1.54
C PRO A 179 14.91 2.89 1.55
N LEU A 180 15.67 3.25 0.52
CA LEU A 180 16.08 4.63 0.27
C LEU A 180 14.87 5.46 -0.22
N LEU A 181 14.92 6.78 -0.05
CA LEU A 181 13.90 7.66 -0.65
C LEU A 181 13.99 7.55 -2.18
N GLY A 182 12.84 7.36 -2.84
CA GLY A 182 12.77 7.09 -4.29
C GLY A 182 13.21 5.68 -4.69
N GLU A 183 13.53 4.80 -3.73
CA GLU A 183 13.72 3.38 -4.04
C GLU A 183 12.39 2.80 -4.52
N THR A 184 12.45 2.05 -5.62
CA THR A 184 11.30 1.35 -6.21
C THR A 184 11.48 -0.16 -6.17
N TYR A 185 10.37 -0.87 -6.20
CA TYR A 185 10.34 -2.31 -6.43
C TYR A 185 9.13 -2.67 -7.29
N GLU A 186 9.40 -3.42 -8.35
CA GLU A 186 8.39 -3.97 -9.26
C GLU A 186 8.27 -5.49 -9.10
N LEU A 187 7.07 -6.01 -9.28
CA LEU A 187 6.78 -7.43 -9.30
C LEU A 187 5.77 -7.73 -10.39
N VAL A 188 6.21 -8.43 -11.44
CA VAL A 188 5.35 -8.91 -12.52
C VAL A 188 5.17 -10.42 -12.35
N ARG A 189 3.92 -10.86 -12.19
CA ARG A 189 3.56 -12.28 -12.06
C ARG A 189 2.59 -12.64 -13.17
N ASP A 190 3.12 -12.87 -14.37
CA ASP A 190 2.32 -13.28 -15.54
C ASP A 190 1.63 -14.63 -15.33
N ASP A 191 2.28 -15.51 -14.56
CA ASP A 191 1.72 -16.79 -14.15
C ASP A 191 0.47 -16.63 -13.28
N LEU A 192 0.31 -15.47 -12.64
CA LEU A 192 -0.78 -15.11 -11.75
C LEU A 192 -1.69 -14.01 -12.31
N GLY A 193 -1.30 -13.31 -13.37
CA GLY A 193 -2.10 -12.26 -14.00
C GLY A 193 -2.18 -10.96 -13.20
N PHE A 194 -1.11 -10.59 -12.49
CA PHE A 194 -1.01 -9.27 -11.87
C PHE A 194 0.41 -8.68 -11.96
N ARG A 195 0.48 -7.35 -11.86
CA ARG A 195 1.72 -6.60 -11.67
C ARG A 195 1.60 -5.63 -10.50
N LEU A 196 2.73 -5.28 -9.92
CA LEU A 196 2.85 -4.41 -8.77
C LEU A 196 4.02 -3.45 -9.00
N ILE A 197 3.81 -2.19 -8.64
CA ILE A 197 4.87 -1.19 -8.46
C ILE A 197 4.76 -0.58 -7.08
N THR A 198 5.91 -0.40 -6.43
CA THR A 198 6.01 0.20 -5.10
C THR A 198 7.16 1.20 -5.07
N GLU A 199 6.99 2.27 -4.32
CA GLU A 199 7.99 3.32 -4.15
C GLU A 199 7.99 3.83 -2.71
N LYS A 200 9.17 4.15 -2.17
CA LYS A 200 9.26 4.95 -0.96
C LYS A 200 9.20 6.43 -1.30
N VAL A 201 8.04 7.04 -1.02
CA VAL A 201 7.72 8.42 -1.39
C VAL A 201 8.06 9.44 -0.30
N VAL A 202 8.13 9.03 0.97
CA VAL A 202 8.56 9.90 2.08
C VAL A 202 9.55 9.16 2.98
N HIS A 203 10.58 9.87 3.44
CA HIS A 203 11.60 9.31 4.33
C HIS A 203 11.26 9.46 5.82
N ARG A 204 10.67 10.60 6.24
CA ARG A 204 10.32 10.90 7.63
C ARG A 204 8.97 11.65 7.72
N PRO A 205 7.90 11.04 8.25
CA PRO A 205 7.80 9.60 8.54
C PRO A 205 7.93 8.76 7.27
N ALA A 206 8.28 7.49 7.39
CA ALA A 206 8.39 6.62 6.22
C ALA A 206 7.00 6.37 5.61
N VAL A 207 6.79 6.80 4.37
CA VAL A 207 5.56 6.56 3.60
C VAL A 207 5.93 5.88 2.30
N PHE A 208 5.11 4.91 1.93
CA PHE A 208 5.26 4.13 0.72
C PHE A 208 4.02 4.33 -0.15
N ALA A 209 4.17 4.24 -1.46
CA ALA A 209 3.08 4.20 -2.41
C ALA A 209 3.09 2.85 -3.11
N ILE A 210 1.93 2.23 -3.25
CA ILE A 210 1.77 0.87 -3.76
C ILE A 210 0.60 0.86 -4.73
N HIS A 211 0.85 0.34 -5.92
CA HIS A 211 -0.15 0.18 -6.97
C HIS A 211 -0.06 -1.23 -7.55
N LEU A 212 -1.15 -1.97 -7.48
CA LEU A 212 -1.29 -3.30 -8.07
C LEU A 212 -2.37 -3.27 -9.14
N GLU A 213 -2.07 -3.91 -10.25
CA GLU A 213 -3.01 -4.07 -11.36
C GLU A 213 -3.17 -5.53 -11.73
N SER A 214 -4.43 -5.93 -11.86
CA SER A 214 -4.84 -7.14 -12.55
C SER A 214 -5.82 -6.76 -13.68
N GLU A 215 -6.19 -7.72 -14.51
CA GLU A 215 -7.17 -7.51 -15.59
C GLU A 215 -8.52 -7.04 -15.04
N ASN A 216 -8.91 -7.56 -13.87
CA ASN A 216 -10.25 -7.37 -13.31
C ASN A 216 -10.31 -6.36 -12.15
N TRP A 217 -9.17 -5.95 -11.59
CA TRP A 217 -9.13 -5.13 -10.38
C TRP A 217 -7.84 -4.33 -10.24
N VAL A 218 -7.90 -3.31 -9.39
CA VAL A 218 -6.76 -2.49 -8.97
C VAL A 218 -6.73 -2.44 -7.45
N ILE A 219 -5.54 -2.50 -6.86
CA ILE A 219 -5.33 -2.15 -5.47
C ILE A 219 -4.39 -0.96 -5.36
N ASP A 220 -4.83 0.05 -4.62
CA ASP A 220 -4.03 1.19 -4.23
C ASP A 220 -3.85 1.22 -2.71
N HIS A 221 -2.63 1.49 -2.26
CA HIS A 221 -2.32 1.66 -0.84
C HIS A 221 -1.17 2.64 -0.61
N CYS A 222 -1.27 3.42 0.46
CA CYS A 222 -0.19 4.28 0.93
C CYS A 222 0.24 3.89 2.36
N PRO A 223 1.00 2.79 2.54
CA PRO A 223 1.35 2.32 3.87
C PRO A 223 2.31 3.27 4.59
N THR A 224 2.03 3.49 5.87
CA THR A 224 2.89 4.22 6.81
C THR A 224 3.18 3.30 8.01
N PRO A 225 4.26 2.51 7.98
CA PRO A 225 4.60 1.61 9.07
C PRO A 225 4.97 2.37 10.33
N TYR A 226 4.49 1.88 11.47
CA TYR A 226 4.84 2.39 12.78
C TYR A 226 5.29 1.27 13.70
N GLN A 227 6.07 1.65 14.71
CA GLN A 227 6.56 0.73 15.73
C GLN A 227 6.51 1.39 17.10
N LYS A 228 5.92 0.72 18.08
CA LYS A 228 5.82 1.21 19.45
C LYS A 228 6.43 0.21 20.41
N PHE A 229 7.42 0.64 21.19
CA PHE A 229 8.09 -0.21 22.15
C PHE A 229 7.38 -0.17 23.51
N GLY A 230 6.81 -1.31 23.92
CA GLY A 230 6.12 -1.48 25.20
C GLY A 230 7.04 -2.00 26.33
N GLY A 231 8.36 -1.87 26.21
CA GLY A 231 9.33 -2.34 27.19
C GLY A 231 9.72 -3.83 27.08
N LYS A 232 8.72 -4.70 26.92
CA LYS A 232 8.94 -6.17 26.73
C LYS A 232 8.57 -6.66 25.34
N SER A 233 7.65 -5.98 24.68
CA SER A 233 7.20 -6.26 23.32
C SER A 233 7.38 -5.03 22.43
N VAL A 234 7.34 -5.26 21.13
CA VAL A 234 7.23 -4.22 20.11
C VAL A 234 5.90 -4.44 19.42
N GLU A 235 5.07 -3.41 19.42
CA GLU A 235 3.91 -3.32 18.56
C GLU A 235 4.39 -2.83 17.19
N VAL A 236 4.02 -3.53 16.13
CA VAL A 236 4.33 -3.19 14.75
C VAL A 236 3.02 -3.18 13.99
N GLY A 237 2.73 -2.07 13.31
CA GLY A 237 1.52 -1.93 12.52
C GLY A 237 1.79 -1.10 11.28
N VAL A 238 0.80 -1.04 10.39
CA VAL A 238 0.89 -0.27 9.15
C VAL A 238 -0.37 0.57 9.00
N ASN A 239 -0.21 1.88 9.13
CA ASN A 239 -1.31 2.81 8.86
C ASN A 239 -1.55 2.92 7.35
N GLY A 240 -2.79 3.23 6.97
CA GLY A 240 -3.18 3.50 5.59
C GLY A 240 -4.29 2.57 5.12
N THR A 241 -5.24 3.13 4.38
CA THR A 241 -6.39 2.41 3.83
C THR A 241 -6.02 1.68 2.56
N ILE A 242 -6.20 0.36 2.52
CA ILE A 242 -6.09 -0.41 1.28
C ILE A 242 -7.41 -0.22 0.52
N THR A 243 -7.34 0.12 -0.76
CA THR A 243 -8.51 0.30 -1.63
C THR A 243 -8.45 -0.69 -2.78
N LEU A 244 -9.44 -1.57 -2.88
CA LEU A 244 -9.65 -2.49 -4.00
C LEU A 244 -10.77 -1.94 -4.89
N THR A 245 -10.49 -1.69 -6.16
CA THR A 245 -11.48 -1.23 -7.15
C THR A 245 -11.72 -2.30 -8.19
N ASN A 246 -12.98 -2.63 -8.46
CA ASN A 246 -13.37 -3.53 -9.53
C ASN A 246 -13.29 -2.81 -10.90
N ARG A 247 -12.47 -3.28 -11.83
CA ARG A 247 -12.35 -2.68 -13.17
C ARG A 247 -13.62 -2.86 -14.01
N LYS A 248 -14.37 -3.94 -13.81
CA LYS A 248 -15.64 -4.20 -14.53
C LYS A 248 -16.77 -3.30 -14.05
N ASN A 249 -16.68 -2.78 -12.84
CA ASN A 249 -17.67 -1.87 -12.26
C ASN A 249 -16.96 -0.86 -11.37
N SER A 250 -16.55 0.27 -11.94
CA SER A 250 -15.78 1.31 -11.24
C SER A 250 -16.50 1.93 -10.03
N LYS A 251 -17.82 1.69 -9.89
CA LYS A 251 -18.60 2.12 -8.72
C LYS A 251 -18.51 1.15 -7.55
N GLU A 252 -17.94 -0.04 -7.76
CA GLU A 252 -17.74 -1.04 -6.73
C GLU A 252 -16.29 -1.03 -6.24
N TYR A 253 -16.11 -0.62 -4.99
CA TYR A 253 -14.82 -0.62 -4.32
C TYR A 253 -14.95 -1.11 -2.88
N TYR A 254 -13.85 -1.64 -2.35
CA TYR A 254 -13.73 -2.15 -0.99
C TYR A 254 -12.54 -1.50 -0.32
N THR A 255 -12.70 -1.15 0.95
CA THR A 255 -11.64 -0.55 1.76
C THR A 255 -11.48 -1.26 3.09
N TRP A 256 -10.24 -1.47 3.51
CA TRP A 256 -9.94 -1.99 4.84
C TRP A 256 -8.60 -1.46 5.37
N PHE A 257 -8.38 -1.65 6.67
CA PHE A 257 -7.14 -1.35 7.35
C PHE A 257 -6.41 -2.65 7.72
N GLN A 258 -5.08 -2.56 7.79
CA GLN A 258 -4.22 -3.64 8.22
C GLN A 258 -3.69 -3.30 9.63
N ASP A 259 -4.54 -3.51 10.63
CA ASP A 259 -4.19 -3.38 12.07
C ASP A 259 -3.49 -4.64 12.60
#